data_AF-A0A1G0X0S8-F1
#
_entry.id   AF-A0A1G0X0S8-F1
#
_cell.length_a   1.000
_cell.length_b   1.000
_cell.length_c   1.000
_cell.angle_alpha   90.00
_cell.angle_beta   90.00
_cell.angle_gamma   90.00
#
_symmetry.space_group_name_H-M   'P 1'
#
loop_
_entity.id
_entity.type
_entity.pdbx_description
1 polymer ?
#
loop_
_entity_poly.entity_id
_entity_poly.type
_entity_poly.pdbx_seq_one_letter_code
_entity_poly.pdbx_strand_id
1 'polypeptide(L)'
;MGEDKDKKIVIEGVTPQGQAFRPADWAERMSGTLASFKNRRIQYSPLLQPSVNTEGFKCVLLDPKLKESCPEVYKSILDFAKKNNLKICGEDSKD
;
A
#
# COMPACT_ATOMS: atom_id res chain seq x y z
N MET A 1 7.45 -12.46 -23.74
CA MET A 1 6.44 -13.23 -22.98
C MET A 1 6.82 -13.13 -21.51
N GLY A 2 5.95 -12.51 -20.70
CA GLY A 2 6.05 -12.51 -19.23
C GLY A 2 6.26 -11.14 -18.57
N GLU A 3 5.40 -10.16 -18.81
CA GLU A 3 5.41 -8.86 -18.09
C GLU A 3 4.20 -8.74 -17.15
N ASP A 4 4.08 -9.67 -16.20
CA ASP A 4 3.02 -9.64 -15.17
C ASP A 4 3.56 -10.07 -13.79
N LYS A 5 4.82 -9.75 -13.48
CA LYS A 5 5.40 -9.94 -12.13
C LYS A 5 5.65 -8.63 -11.36
N ASP A 6 5.36 -7.47 -11.96
CA ASP A 6 5.63 -6.14 -11.39
C ASP A 6 4.35 -5.35 -11.07
N LYS A 7 3.19 -6.01 -11.03
CA LYS A 7 1.95 -5.33 -10.64
C LYS A 7 2.02 -4.97 -9.16
N LYS A 8 2.10 -3.66 -8.89
CA LYS A 8 2.03 -3.12 -7.53
C LYS A 8 0.69 -3.51 -6.90
N ILE A 9 0.75 -3.93 -5.66
CA ILE A 9 -0.43 -4.21 -4.85
C ILE A 9 -0.98 -2.86 -4.37
N VAL A 10 -2.26 -2.63 -4.58
CA VAL A 10 -2.95 -1.42 -4.16
C VAL A 10 -3.83 -1.76 -2.96
N ILE A 11 -3.51 -1.19 -1.81
CA ILE A 11 -4.35 -1.29 -0.61
C ILE A 11 -5.20 -0.04 -0.55
N GLU A 12 -6.48 -0.20 -0.81
CA GLU A 12 -7.44 0.90 -0.76
C GLU A 12 -7.92 1.10 0.67
N GLY A 13 -7.93 2.35 1.13
CA GLY A 13 -8.45 2.76 2.43
C GLY A 13 -9.97 2.78 2.45
N VAL A 14 -10.58 1.75 1.87
CA VAL A 14 -12.02 1.54 1.84
C VAL A 14 -12.25 0.05 2.12
N THR A 15 -13.27 -0.25 2.90
CA THR A 15 -13.67 -1.63 3.13
C THR A 15 -14.41 -2.17 1.90
N PRO A 16 -14.53 -3.50 1.73
CA PRO A 16 -15.39 -4.10 0.71
C PRO A 16 -16.86 -3.65 0.77
N GLN A 17 -17.28 -3.08 1.91
CA GLN A 17 -18.62 -2.54 2.14
C GLN A 17 -18.75 -1.07 1.71
N GLY A 18 -17.70 -0.48 1.12
CA GLY A 18 -17.68 0.91 0.68
C GLY A 18 -17.43 1.94 1.80
N GLN A 19 -16.98 1.51 2.98
CA GLN A 19 -16.71 2.43 4.09
C GLN A 19 -15.26 2.93 4.05
N ALA A 20 -15.07 4.24 4.02
CA ALA A 20 -13.76 4.86 4.08
C ALA A 20 -13.06 4.56 5.42
N PHE A 21 -11.83 4.08 5.34
CA PHE A 21 -10.97 3.86 6.50
C PHE A 21 -10.49 5.20 7.08
N ARG A 22 -10.45 5.27 8.42
CA ARG A 22 -9.96 6.44 9.16
C ARG A 22 -8.87 6.01 10.15
N PRO A 23 -7.88 6.87 10.42
CA PRO A 23 -7.75 8.27 10.00
C PRO A 23 -7.41 8.44 8.51
N ALA A 24 -7.72 9.61 7.93
CA ALA A 24 -7.47 9.88 6.50
C ALA A 24 -5.97 9.83 6.14
N ASP A 25 -5.09 10.18 7.09
CA ASP A 25 -3.63 10.16 6.90
C ASP A 25 -3.00 8.77 7.07
N TRP A 26 -3.79 7.69 7.15
CA TRP A 26 -3.27 6.33 7.37
C TRP A 26 -2.27 5.93 6.28
N ALA A 27 -2.54 6.28 5.02
CA ALA A 27 -1.68 5.96 3.90
C ALA A 27 -0.32 6.64 4.03
N GLU A 28 -0.32 7.93 4.39
CA GLU A 28 0.89 8.73 4.58
C GLU A 28 1.71 8.22 5.78
N ARG A 29 1.03 7.87 6.88
CA ARG A 29 1.67 7.25 8.05
C ARG A 29 2.31 5.91 7.71
N MET A 30 1.61 5.07 6.96
CA MET A 30 2.11 3.74 6.61
C MET A 30 3.31 3.83 5.66
N SER A 31 3.22 4.68 4.62
CA SER A 31 4.35 4.94 3.72
C SER A 31 5.51 5.66 4.39
N GLY A 32 5.24 6.38 5.49
CA GLY A 32 6.25 6.98 6.36
C GLY A 32 7.27 5.97 6.91
N THR A 33 6.89 4.70 7.06
CA THR A 33 7.77 3.62 7.57
C THR A 33 9.01 3.44 6.70
N LEU A 34 8.88 3.63 5.39
CA LEU A 34 10.00 3.53 4.43
C LEU A 34 10.37 4.90 3.85
N ALA A 35 9.84 5.98 4.42
CA ALA A 35 10.16 7.32 3.96
C ALA A 35 11.50 7.79 4.53
N SER A 36 12.26 8.51 3.70
CA SER A 36 13.49 9.17 4.12
C SER A 36 13.26 10.68 4.20
N PHE A 37 13.84 11.32 5.21
CA PHE A 37 13.79 12.77 5.34
C PHE A 37 15.02 13.38 4.68
N LYS A 38 14.85 14.02 3.53
CA LYS A 38 15.95 14.65 2.78
C LYS A 38 15.61 16.10 2.50
N ASN A 39 16.51 17.00 2.87
CA ASN A 39 16.40 18.43 2.56
C ASN A 39 15.07 19.07 3.02
N ARG A 40 14.61 18.74 4.24
CA ARG A 40 13.33 19.17 4.84
C ARG A 40 12.08 18.66 4.11
N ARG A 41 12.21 17.64 3.25
CA ARG A 41 11.09 17.00 2.55
C ARG A 41 11.06 15.51 2.83
N ILE A 42 9.86 14.97 2.99
CA ILE A 42 9.61 13.53 3.07
C ILE A 42 9.71 12.97 1.66
N GLN A 43 10.60 12.01 1.45
CA GLN A 43 10.66 11.22 0.23
C GLN A 43 10.21 9.79 0.53
N TYR A 44 9.04 9.42 0.00
CA TYR A 44 8.53 8.06 0.11
C TYR A 44 9.33 7.11 -0.79
N SER A 45 9.63 5.91 -0.28
CA SER A 45 10.28 4.87 -1.05
C SER A 45 9.42 4.44 -2.25
N PRO A 46 9.98 4.17 -3.44
CA PRO A 46 9.20 3.63 -4.57
C PRO A 46 8.52 2.29 -4.26
N LEU A 47 8.99 1.59 -3.23
CA LEU A 47 8.44 0.32 -2.75
C LEU A 47 7.16 0.49 -1.93
N LEU A 48 6.93 1.67 -1.35
CA LEU A 48 5.76 1.96 -0.53
C LEU A 48 5.39 3.44 -0.58
N GLN A 49 4.29 3.75 -1.27
CA GLN A 49 3.90 5.14 -1.54
C GLN A 49 2.42 5.38 -1.26
N PRO A 50 2.06 6.55 -0.73
CA PRO A 50 0.66 6.92 -0.61
C PRO A 50 0.13 7.33 -1.99
N SER A 51 -1.13 6.99 -2.25
CA SER A 51 -1.85 7.34 -3.47
C SER A 51 -3.32 7.65 -3.14
N VAL A 52 -4.08 8.07 -4.14
CA VAL A 52 -5.51 8.33 -4.03
C VAL A 52 -6.18 7.69 -5.24
N ASN A 53 -7.25 6.93 -5.02
CA ASN A 53 -8.00 6.32 -6.13
C ASN A 53 -8.93 7.37 -6.79
N THR A 54 -9.58 6.97 -7.90
CA THR A 54 -10.49 7.86 -8.65
C THR A 54 -11.70 8.33 -7.86
N GLU A 55 -12.07 7.61 -6.80
CA GLU A 55 -13.19 7.94 -5.91
C GLU A 55 -12.77 8.90 -4.77
N GLY A 56 -11.48 9.23 -4.67
CA GLY A 56 -10.94 10.10 -3.62
C GLY A 56 -10.54 9.38 -2.33
N PHE A 57 -10.59 8.04 -2.30
CA PHE A 57 -10.11 7.27 -1.16
C PHE A 57 -8.59 7.20 -1.15
N LYS A 58 -8.02 7.31 0.06
CA LYS A 58 -6.60 7.20 0.31
C LYS A 58 -6.17 5.74 0.12
N CYS A 59 -5.09 5.50 -0.60
CA CYS A 59 -4.58 4.18 -0.92
C CYS A 59 -3.08 4.11 -0.66
N VAL A 60 -2.56 2.89 -0.55
CA VAL A 60 -1.12 2.62 -0.48
C VAL A 60 -0.73 1.71 -1.62
N LEU A 61 0.30 2.11 -2.35
CA LEU A 61 0.95 1.30 -3.38
C LEU A 61 2.10 0.54 -2.74
N LEU A 62 2.01 -0.78 -2.75
CA LEU A 62 3.01 -1.70 -2.24
C LEU A 62 3.65 -2.45 -3.40
N ASP A 63 4.96 -2.31 -3.53
CA ASP A 63 5.73 -3.04 -4.54
C ASP A 63 6.09 -4.45 -4.02
N PRO A 64 5.85 -5.52 -4.79
CA PRO A 64 6.19 -6.87 -4.37
C PRO A 64 7.69 -7.08 -4.14
N LYS A 65 8.58 -6.24 -4.73
CA LYS A 65 10.03 -6.27 -4.46
C LYS A 65 10.36 -5.96 -2.99
N LEU A 66 9.44 -5.31 -2.26
CA LEU A 66 9.60 -5.12 -0.82
C LEU A 66 9.64 -6.46 -0.08
N LYS A 67 8.98 -7.50 -0.59
CA LYS A 67 9.03 -8.85 0.01
C LYS A 67 10.46 -9.43 -0.03
N GLU A 68 11.22 -9.12 -1.07
CA GLU A 68 12.60 -9.59 -1.22
C GLU A 68 13.58 -8.79 -0.37
N SER A 69 13.40 -7.47 -0.28
CA SER A 69 14.29 -6.60 0.51
C SER A 69 13.97 -6.61 2.01
N CYS A 70 12.69 -6.54 2.38
CA CYS A 70 12.19 -6.42 3.75
C CYS A 70 10.87 -7.21 3.93
N PRO A 71 10.93 -8.55 4.00
CA PRO A 71 9.74 -9.40 4.09
C PRO A 71 8.86 -9.11 5.31
N GLU A 72 9.46 -8.69 6.42
CA GLU A 72 8.75 -8.36 7.66
C GLU A 72 7.84 -7.13 7.50
N VAL A 73 8.35 -6.09 6.83
CA VAL A 73 7.58 -4.87 6.54
C VAL A 73 6.46 -5.17 5.56
N TYR A 74 6.76 -5.91 4.49
CA TYR A 74 5.77 -6.35 3.52
C TYR A 74 4.61 -7.11 4.19
N LYS A 75 4.94 -8.09 5.04
CA LYS A 75 3.93 -8.87 5.78
C LYS A 75 3.14 -7.99 6.74
N SER A 76 3.79 -7.07 7.45
CA SER A 76 3.12 -6.17 8.40
C SER A 76 2.11 -5.26 7.71
N ILE A 77 2.40 -4.79 6.49
CA ILE A 77 1.50 -3.96 5.67
C ILE A 77 0.28 -4.76 5.24
N LEU A 78 0.48 -6.00 4.76
CA LEU A 78 -0.64 -6.87 4.38
C LEU A 78 -1.50 -7.27 5.58
N ASP A 79 -0.87 -7.58 6.72
CA ASP A 79 -1.58 -7.89 7.96
C ASP A 79 -2.41 -6.70 8.42
N PHE A 80 -1.85 -5.49 8.35
CA PHE A 80 -2.58 -4.26 8.63
C PHE A 80 -3.83 -4.12 7.74
N ALA A 81 -3.70 -4.35 6.44
CA ALA A 81 -4.84 -4.29 5.52
C ALA A 81 -5.91 -5.33 5.87
N LYS A 82 -5.51 -6.59 6.12
CA LYS A 82 -6.42 -7.67 6.51
C LYS A 82 -7.12 -7.39 7.83
N LYS A 83 -6.38 -6.95 8.85
CA LYS A 83 -6.90 -6.62 10.19
C LYS A 83 -7.94 -5.50 10.13
N ASN A 84 -7.74 -4.52 9.26
CA ASN A 84 -8.66 -3.39 9.09
C ASN A 84 -9.72 -3.62 8.00
N ASN A 85 -9.82 -4.84 7.44
CA ASN A 85 -10.74 -5.18 6.36
C ASN A 85 -10.65 -4.20 5.17
N LEU A 86 -9.43 -3.80 4.82
CA LEU A 86 -9.18 -2.94 3.66
C LEU A 86 -9.23 -3.76 2.37
N LYS A 87 -9.67 -3.12 1.29
CA LYS A 87 -9.68 -3.74 -0.03
C LYS A 87 -8.27 -3.78 -0.60
N ILE A 88 -7.82 -4.96 -0.98
CA ILE A 88 -6.49 -5.20 -1.56
C ILE A 88 -6.70 -5.60 -3.02
N CYS A 89 -6.15 -4.81 -3.95
CA CYS A 89 -6.21 -5.02 -5.38
C CYS A 89 -4.80 -5.37 -5.89
N GLY A 90 -4.68 -6.40 -6.75
CA GLY A 90 -3.40 -6.79 -7.37
C GLY A 90 -2.64 -7.93 -6.70
N GLU A 91 -3.16 -8.50 -5.59
CA GLU A 91 -2.81 -9.87 -5.23
C GLU A 91 -3.66 -10.76 -6.15
N ASP A 92 -3.06 -11.26 -7.24
CA ASP A 92 -3.70 -12.14 -8.22
C ASP A 92 -4.55 -13.20 -7.50
N SER A 93 -5.87 -12.97 -7.47
CA SER A 93 -6.85 -14.01 -7.22
C SER A 93 -6.80 -14.87 -8.47
N LYS A 94 -5.92 -15.86 -8.44
CA LYS A 94 -5.85 -16.90 -9.44
C LYS A 94 -7.09 -17.78 -9.24
N ASP A 95 -8.15 -17.51 -9.99
CA ASP A 95 -9.12 -18.53 -10.38
C ASP A 95 -8.46 -19.50 -11.37
#